data_AF-A0A968Y228-F1
#
_entry.id   AF-A0A968Y228-F1
#
_cell.length_a   1.000
_cell.length_b   1.000
_cell.length_c   1.000
_cell.angle_alpha   90.00
_cell.angle_beta   90.00
_cell.angle_gamma   90.00
#
_symmetry.space_group_name_H-M   'P 1'
#
loop_
_entity.id
_entity.type
_entity.pdbx_description
1 polymer ?
#
loop_
_entity_poly.entity_id
_entity_poly.type
_entity_poly.pdbx_seq_one_letter_code
_entity_poly.pdbx_strand_id
1 'polypeptide(L)'
;MFKAPIVVTQIRPNVQSLPDGDYRYRDSFALDRPYREIQFRKQERYITGSDSDKRTGKSYCFRGIALHNNVINVRVATEIASQRSQQTEWKFAPGNPINFDRLYPLQVGPGLELYKCLTAFLPEVKSRAIVSY
;
A
#
# COMPACT_ATOMS: atom_id res chain seq x y z
N MET A 1 29.73 -27.52 23.74
CA MET A 1 29.29 -26.13 23.53
C MET A 1 28.00 -26.15 22.71
N PHE A 2 26.85 -25.98 23.34
CA PHE A 2 25.57 -25.88 22.64
C PHE A 2 25.39 -24.42 22.17
N LYS A 3 25.38 -24.20 20.86
CA LYS A 3 24.99 -22.91 20.28
C LYS A 3 23.50 -22.70 20.60
N ALA A 4 23.19 -21.69 21.40
CA ALA A 4 21.81 -21.26 21.61
C ALA A 4 21.20 -20.89 20.25
N PRO A 5 19.93 -21.26 19.99
CA PRO A 5 19.26 -20.77 18.79
C PRO A 5 19.21 -19.25 18.90
N ILE A 6 19.76 -18.57 17.90
CA ILE A 6 19.51 -17.14 17.71
C ILE A 6 18.02 -17.08 17.39
N VAL A 7 17.21 -16.80 18.42
CA VAL A 7 15.85 -16.33 18.21
C VAL A 7 16.03 -14.99 17.53
N VAL A 8 16.07 -15.01 16.19
CA VAL A 8 15.83 -13.81 15.41
C VAL A 8 14.39 -13.47 15.74
N THR A 9 14.20 -12.69 16.79
CA THR A 9 13.00 -11.87 16.94
C THR A 9 12.88 -11.17 15.60
N GLN A 10 11.99 -11.65 14.75
CA GLN A 10 11.58 -10.94 13.55
C GLN A 10 10.99 -9.64 14.05
N ILE A 11 11.84 -8.65 14.29
CA ILE A 11 11.43 -7.27 14.51
C ILE A 11 10.73 -6.94 13.21
N ARG A 12 9.40 -7.00 13.19
CA ARG A 12 8.62 -6.54 12.05
C ARG A 12 8.90 -5.04 12.00
N PRO A 13 9.71 -4.55 11.03
CA PRO A 13 9.96 -3.13 10.95
C PRO A 13 8.60 -2.45 10.78
N ASN A 14 8.34 -1.43 11.60
CA ASN A 14 7.11 -0.67 11.46
C ASN A 14 7.13 0.05 10.10
N VAL A 15 5.96 0.26 9.51
CA VAL A 15 5.83 0.85 8.16
C VAL A 15 6.60 2.19 8.02
N GLN A 16 6.64 2.98 9.09
CA GLN A 16 7.39 4.25 9.12
C GLN A 16 8.91 4.08 8.94
N SER A 17 9.49 3.04 9.55
CA SER A 17 10.93 2.75 9.51
C SER A 17 11.40 2.02 8.26
N LEU A 18 10.48 1.53 7.43
CA LEU A 18 10.83 0.86 6.19
C LEU A 18 11.68 1.79 5.30
N PRO A 19 12.70 1.30 4.59
CA PRO A 19 13.35 2.09 3.55
C PRO A 19 12.40 2.38 2.40
N ASP A 20 12.81 3.24 1.48
CA ASP A 20 12.04 3.48 0.27
C ASP A 20 12.05 2.22 -0.62
N GLY A 21 10.91 1.89 -1.21
CA GLY A 21 10.75 0.65 -1.95
C GLY A 21 9.32 0.14 -2.03
N ASP A 22 9.16 -1.04 -2.63
CA ASP A 22 7.86 -1.69 -2.84
C ASP A 22 7.66 -2.84 -1.86
N TYR A 23 6.52 -2.87 -1.22
CA TYR A 23 6.22 -3.81 -0.14
C TYR A 23 4.89 -4.50 -0.37
N ARG A 24 4.79 -5.72 0.16
CA ARG A 24 3.59 -6.54 0.11
C ARG A 24 3.30 -7.17 1.46
N TYR A 25 2.05 -7.12 1.87
CA TYR A 25 1.56 -7.60 3.15
C TYR A 25 0.27 -8.39 2.97
N ARG A 26 0.06 -9.43 3.77
CA ARG A 26 -1.20 -10.21 3.82
C ARG A 26 -1.66 -10.46 5.24
N ASP A 27 -2.96 -10.63 5.45
CA ASP A 27 -3.49 -11.04 6.76
C ASP A 27 -3.49 -12.57 6.98
N SER A 28 -3.12 -13.35 5.95
CA SER A 28 -3.03 -14.81 5.99
C SER A 28 -1.95 -15.33 5.03
N PHE A 29 -1.27 -16.41 5.43
CA PHE A 29 -0.37 -17.18 4.56
C PHE A 29 -1.05 -18.38 3.88
N ALA A 30 -2.28 -18.70 4.27
CA ALA A 30 -3.04 -19.81 3.70
C ALA A 30 -3.40 -19.51 2.25
N LEU A 31 -2.79 -20.24 1.31
CA LEU A 31 -2.95 -20.04 -0.14
C LEU A 31 -4.33 -20.48 -0.64
N ASP A 32 -5.01 -21.34 0.10
CA ASP A 32 -6.32 -21.94 -0.19
C ASP A 32 -7.50 -21.09 0.29
N ARG A 33 -7.25 -19.97 0.99
CA ARG A 33 -8.30 -19.14 1.58
C ARG A 33 -8.24 -17.71 1.08
N PRO A 34 -9.40 -17.03 0.92
CA PRO A 34 -9.40 -15.62 0.57
C PRO A 34 -8.74 -14.79 1.69
N TYR A 35 -7.88 -13.87 1.27
CA TYR A 35 -7.05 -13.02 2.14
C TYR A 35 -7.20 -11.55 1.78
N ARG A 36 -6.81 -10.68 2.71
CA ARG A 36 -6.55 -9.27 2.42
C ARG A 36 -5.09 -9.12 2.07
N GLU A 37 -4.81 -8.41 0.98
CA GLU A 37 -3.47 -8.08 0.54
C GLU A 37 -3.32 -6.58 0.38
N ILE A 38 -2.22 -6.06 0.90
CA ILE A 38 -1.81 -4.67 0.71
C ILE A 38 -0.48 -4.67 -0.03
N GLN A 39 -0.42 -3.93 -1.13
CA GLN A 39 0.80 -3.69 -1.89
C GLN A 39 1.04 -2.19 -1.93
N PHE A 40 2.24 -1.72 -1.61
CA PHE A 40 2.50 -0.29 -1.59
C PHE A 40 3.95 0.07 -1.92
N ARG A 41 4.14 1.26 -2.47
CA ARG A 41 5.42 1.94 -2.58
C ARG A 41 5.55 2.94 -1.44
N LYS A 42 6.68 2.89 -0.74
CA LYS A 42 7.12 3.92 0.21
C LYS A 42 8.15 4.83 -0.45
N GLN A 43 7.94 6.14 -0.31
CA GLN A 43 8.89 7.19 -0.68
C GLN A 43 8.90 8.22 0.45
N GLU A 44 10.00 8.30 1.18
CA GLU A 44 10.11 9.03 2.44
C GLU A 44 8.97 8.64 3.40
N ARG A 45 8.10 9.59 3.80
CA ARG A 45 6.92 9.32 4.63
C ARG A 45 5.66 8.97 3.83
N TYR A 46 5.68 9.08 2.50
CA TYR A 46 4.51 8.87 1.66
C TYR A 46 4.37 7.40 1.29
N ILE A 47 3.13 6.90 1.37
CA ILE A 47 2.76 5.55 0.97
C ILE A 47 1.72 5.67 -0.13
N THR A 48 1.92 4.97 -1.26
CA THR A 48 0.91 4.81 -2.32
C THR A 48 0.77 3.34 -2.64
N GLY A 49 -0.44 2.81 -2.67
CA GLY A 49 -0.64 1.38 -2.82
C GLY A 49 -2.06 0.97 -3.14
N SER A 50 -2.27 -0.34 -3.14
CA SER A 50 -3.55 -1.01 -3.29
C SER A 50 -3.88 -1.77 -2.01
N ASP A 51 -5.13 -1.71 -1.57
CA ASP A 51 -5.68 -2.60 -0.54
C ASP A 51 -6.79 -3.44 -1.18
N SER A 52 -6.56 -4.75 -1.26
CA SER A 52 -7.45 -5.71 -1.90
C SER A 52 -7.88 -6.79 -0.92
N ASP A 53 -9.17 -6.85 -0.63
CA ASP A 53 -9.77 -7.90 0.17
C ASP A 53 -10.43 -8.94 -0.74
N LYS A 54 -9.75 -10.07 -0.94
CA LYS A 54 -10.23 -11.17 -1.79
C LYS A 54 -11.46 -11.88 -1.21
N ARG A 55 -11.81 -11.65 0.06
CA ARG A 55 -13.04 -12.18 0.68
C ARG A 55 -14.28 -11.46 0.20
N THR A 56 -14.17 -10.15 0.04
CA THR A 56 -15.29 -9.26 -0.33
C THR A 56 -15.23 -8.84 -1.80
N GLY A 57 -14.12 -9.11 -2.49
CA GLY A 57 -13.86 -8.65 -3.86
C GLY A 57 -13.54 -7.15 -3.94
N LYS A 58 -13.47 -6.45 -2.80
CA LYS A 58 -13.19 -5.01 -2.77
C LYS A 58 -11.71 -4.77 -3.00
N SER A 59 -11.40 -3.84 -3.89
CA SER A 59 -10.05 -3.35 -4.13
C SER A 59 -10.09 -1.84 -4.31
N TYR A 60 -9.16 -1.12 -3.71
CA TYR A 60 -9.03 0.31 -3.91
C TYR A 60 -7.58 0.77 -3.85
N CYS A 61 -7.30 1.86 -4.56
CA CYS A 61 -6.02 2.53 -4.51
C CYS A 61 -6.03 3.54 -3.36
N PHE A 62 -4.91 3.67 -2.66
CA PHE A 62 -4.77 4.61 -1.57
C PHE A 62 -3.44 5.36 -1.62
N ARG A 63 -3.43 6.56 -1.06
CA ARG A 63 -2.24 7.35 -0.76
C ARG A 63 -2.37 7.94 0.64
N GLY A 64 -1.28 7.95 1.41
CA GLY A 64 -1.28 8.50 2.76
C GLY A 64 0.13 8.70 3.32
N ILE A 65 0.20 8.87 4.64
CA ILE A 65 1.45 9.09 5.38
C ILE A 65 1.73 7.93 6.32
N ALA A 66 2.92 7.37 6.27
CA ALA A 66 3.38 6.38 7.23
C ALA A 66 3.56 7.01 8.62
N LEU A 67 2.91 6.43 9.62
CA LEU A 67 3.09 6.78 11.03
C LEU A 67 3.04 5.50 11.87
N HIS A 68 4.16 5.16 12.52
CA HIS A 68 4.38 3.87 13.17
C HIS A 68 4.06 2.72 12.21
N ASN A 69 3.09 1.87 12.57
CA ASN A 69 2.63 0.75 11.76
C ASN A 69 1.28 1.04 11.07
N ASN A 70 0.98 2.32 10.85
CA ASN A 70 -0.23 2.77 10.21
C ASN A 70 0.08 3.65 9.00
N VAL A 71 -0.88 3.72 8.08
CA VAL A 71 -0.98 4.80 7.09
C VAL A 71 -2.16 5.69 7.50
N ILE A 72 -1.88 6.95 7.75
CA ILE A 72 -2.85 7.97 8.15
C ILE A 72 -3.05 9.01 7.04
N ASN A 73 -4.03 9.90 7.21
CA ASN A 73 -4.41 10.91 6.20
C ASN A 73 -4.65 10.27 4.82
N VAL A 74 -5.36 9.15 4.85
CA VAL A 74 -5.56 8.31 3.67
C VAL A 74 -6.52 9.00 2.70
N ARG A 75 -6.11 9.05 1.44
CA ARG A 75 -6.94 9.39 0.30
C ARG A 75 -7.10 8.13 -0.55
N VAL A 76 -8.32 7.83 -0.95
CA VAL A 76 -8.68 6.69 -1.80
C VAL A 76 -8.96 7.16 -3.20
N ALA A 77 -8.50 6.41 -4.20
CA ALA A 77 -8.84 6.58 -5.60
C ALA A 77 -9.62 5.35 -6.08
N THR A 78 -10.80 5.60 -6.65
CA THR A 78 -11.66 4.59 -7.25
C THR A 78 -11.82 4.89 -8.73
N GLU A 79 -11.58 3.88 -9.57
CA GLU A 79 -11.79 3.99 -11.01
C GLU A 79 -13.29 4.18 -11.31
N ILE A 80 -13.60 5.13 -12.17
CA ILE A 80 -14.94 5.37 -12.66
C ILE A 80 -14.96 5.27 -14.19
N ALA A 81 -16.07 4.80 -14.74
CA ALA A 81 -16.25 4.77 -16.18
C ALA A 81 -16.29 6.21 -16.72
N SER A 82 -15.35 6.55 -17.61
CA SER A 82 -15.42 7.82 -18.32
C SER A 82 -16.61 7.79 -19.28
N GLN A 83 -17.47 8.79 -19.19
CA GLN A 83 -18.62 8.94 -20.07
C GLN A 83 -18.24 9.58 -21.42
N ARG A 84 -17.00 10.06 -21.60
CA ARG A 84 -16.62 10.91 -22.73
C ARG A 84 -15.31 10.52 -23.43
N SER A 85 -14.51 9.59 -22.91
CA SER A 85 -13.25 9.17 -23.52
C SER A 85 -12.87 7.73 -23.15
N GLN A 86 -11.96 7.11 -23.91
CA GLN A 86 -11.30 5.84 -23.54
C GLN A 86 -10.26 6.02 -22.41
N GLN A 87 -10.26 7.16 -21.69
CA GLN A 87 -9.31 7.41 -20.62
C GLN A 87 -9.88 6.99 -19.27
N THR A 88 -9.04 6.35 -18.46
CA THR A 88 -9.37 6.02 -17.07
C THR A 88 -9.53 7.29 -16.24
N GLU A 89 -10.72 7.49 -15.68
CA GLU A 89 -10.99 8.56 -14.73
C GLU A 89 -10.97 8.02 -13.29
N TRP A 90 -10.49 8.86 -12.37
CA TRP A 90 -10.35 8.51 -10.95
C TRP A 90 -11.16 9.45 -10.08
N LYS A 91 -12.05 8.90 -9.27
CA LYS A 91 -12.73 9.62 -8.20
C LYS A 91 -11.93 9.49 -6.92
N PHE A 92 -11.68 10.62 -6.26
CA PHE A 92 -10.93 10.66 -5.00
C PHE A 92 -11.82 10.97 -3.81
N ALA A 93 -11.59 10.29 -2.69
CA ALA A 93 -12.30 10.52 -1.43
C ALA A 93 -11.37 10.32 -0.22
N PRO A 94 -11.71 10.86 0.97
CA PRO A 94 -11.06 10.48 2.21
C PRO A 94 -11.22 8.97 2.47
N GLY A 95 -10.19 8.35 3.04
CA GLY A 95 -10.18 6.95 3.46
C GLY A 95 -9.90 6.79 4.94
N ASN A 96 -10.15 5.58 5.44
CA ASN A 96 -9.81 5.22 6.81
C ASN A 96 -8.31 4.93 6.95
N PRO A 97 -7.73 5.11 8.15
CA PRO A 97 -6.38 4.67 8.43
C PRO A 97 -6.19 3.17 8.16
N ILE A 98 -5.02 2.81 7.64
CA ILE A 98 -4.66 1.43 7.33
C ILE A 98 -3.69 0.95 8.39
N ASN A 99 -4.06 -0.08 9.16
CA ASN A 99 -3.23 -0.68 10.20
C ASN A 99 -2.56 -1.97 9.70
N PHE A 100 -1.26 -2.11 10.00
CA PHE A 100 -0.43 -3.23 9.55
C PHE A 100 -0.10 -4.24 10.68
N ASP A 101 -0.61 -4.07 11.91
CA ASP A 101 -0.25 -4.90 13.06
C ASP A 101 -0.64 -6.37 12.88
N ARG A 102 -1.75 -6.60 12.18
CA ARG A 102 -2.27 -7.94 11.87
C ARG A 102 -1.82 -8.47 10.51
N LEU A 103 -0.94 -7.76 9.82
CA LEU A 103 -0.46 -8.15 8.51
C LEU A 103 0.95 -8.73 8.61
N TYR A 104 1.18 -9.76 7.81
CA TYR A 104 2.46 -10.41 7.63
C TYR A 104 3.14 -9.85 6.38
N PRO A 105 4.41 -9.41 6.49
CA PRO A 105 5.17 -9.00 5.31
C PRO A 105 5.44 -10.23 4.43
N LEU A 106 5.29 -10.04 3.13
CA LEU A 106 5.71 -11.00 2.11
C LEU A 106 7.05 -10.58 1.51
N GLN A 107 7.62 -11.45 0.68
CA GLN A 107 8.82 -11.13 -0.09
C GLN A 107 8.58 -9.88 -0.95
N VAL A 108 9.54 -8.95 -0.86
CA VAL A 108 9.57 -7.68 -1.59
C VAL A 108 9.45 -7.94 -3.08
N GLY A 109 8.57 -7.19 -3.76
CA GLY A 109 8.43 -7.27 -5.21
C GLY A 109 7.20 -6.53 -5.73
N PRO A 110 7.26 -6.02 -6.97
CA PRO A 110 6.13 -5.32 -7.56
C PRO A 110 4.99 -6.29 -7.85
N GLY A 111 3.75 -5.88 -7.60
CA GLY A 111 2.59 -6.53 -8.20
C GLY A 111 1.84 -5.56 -9.10
N LEU A 112 1.11 -6.15 -10.05
CA LEU A 112 0.42 -5.41 -11.11
C LEU A 112 -0.54 -4.35 -10.56
N GLU A 113 -1.22 -4.64 -9.44
CA GLU A 113 -2.13 -3.70 -8.76
C GLU A 113 -1.42 -2.43 -8.26
N LEU A 114 -0.15 -2.53 -7.86
CA LEU A 114 0.61 -1.37 -7.39
C LEU A 114 0.82 -0.35 -8.50
N TYR A 115 1.16 -0.78 -9.72
CA TYR A 115 1.40 0.13 -10.85
C TYR A 115 0.14 0.91 -11.26
N LYS A 116 -1.03 0.26 -11.20
CA LYS A 116 -2.32 0.93 -11.43
C LYS A 116 -2.53 2.06 -10.43
N CYS A 117 -2.29 1.80 -9.15
CA CYS A 117 -2.46 2.79 -8.09
C CYS A 117 -1.41 3.90 -8.13
N LEU A 118 -0.16 3.60 -8.49
CA LEU A 118 0.85 4.63 -8.72
C LEU A 118 0.39 5.60 -9.82
N THR A 119 -0.17 5.08 -10.91
CA THR A 119 -0.71 5.88 -12.02
C THR A 119 -1.88 6.76 -11.59
N ALA A 120 -2.79 6.23 -10.77
CA ALA A 120 -3.93 6.99 -10.24
C ALA A 120 -3.49 8.26 -9.48
N PHE A 121 -2.36 8.22 -8.79
CA PHE A 121 -1.84 9.33 -7.99
C PHE A 121 -0.72 10.14 -8.67
N LEU A 122 -0.30 9.81 -9.90
CA LEU A 122 0.70 10.59 -10.65
C LEU A 122 0.36 12.09 -10.77
N PRO A 123 -0.89 12.51 -11.03
CA PRO A 123 -1.24 13.93 -11.09
C PRO A 123 -0.96 14.69 -9.79
N GLU A 124 -1.13 14.05 -8.63
CA GLU A 124 -0.82 14.66 -7.32
C GLU A 124 0.68 14.79 -7.08
N VAL A 125 1.49 13.90 -7.65
CA VAL A 125 2.95 13.96 -7.52
C VAL A 125 3.49 15.08 -8.39
N LYS A 126 3.00 15.23 -9.63
CA LYS A 126 3.41 16.30 -10.54
C LYS A 126 3.00 17.69 -10.05
N SER A 127 1.82 17.84 -9.46
CA SER A 127 1.38 19.15 -8.95
C SER A 127 2.24 19.68 -7.79
N ARG A 128 2.84 18.81 -6.99
CA ARG A 128 3.80 19.21 -5.94
C ARG A 128 5.18 19.56 -6.48
N ALA A 129 5.63 18.94 -7.57
CA ALA A 129 6.91 19.24 -8.20
C ALA A 129 6.95 20.63 -8.87
N ILE A 130 5.78 21.23 -9.16
CA ILE A 130 5.67 22.56 -9.79
C ILE A 130 5.69 23.70 -8.74
N VAL A 131 5.61 23.38 -7.44
CA VAL A 131 5.69 24.37 -6.35
C VAL A 131 7.01 24.18 -5.60
N SER A 132 8.10 24.50 -6.28
CA SER A 132 9.40 24.73 -5.66
C SER A 132 10.03 25.90 -6.42
N TYR A 133 9.75 27.10 -5.94
CA TYR A 133 10.45 28.33 -6.31
C TYR A 133 11.66 28.50 -5.39
#